data_AF-A0A7W0UZ26-F1
#
_entry.id   AF-A0A7W0UZ26-F1
#
_cell.length_a   1.000
_cell.length_b   1.000
_cell.length_c   1.000
_cell.angle_alpha   90.00
_cell.angle_beta   90.00
_cell.angle_gamma   90.00
#
_symmetry.space_group_name_H-M   'P 1'
#
loop_
_entity.id
_entity.type
_entity.pdbx_description
1 polymer ?
#
loop_
_entity_poly.entity_id
_entity_poly.type
_entity_poly.pdbx_seq_one_letter_code
_entity_poly.pdbx_strand_id
1 'polypeptide(L)'
;KGKLLPVLKDRAEIYLAGHDHDLQHLKGEGGVQFFVSGGGGAKIRPIQPVERSLFAKSAYGFTVLEADAKQLSYRQLNDASMQQV
;
A
#
# COMPACT_ATOMS: atom_id res chain seq x y z
N LYS A 1 -25.57 -4.04 -1.49
CA LYS A 1 -24.11 -4.03 -1.22
C LYS A 1 -23.68 -2.60 -0.93
N GLY A 2 -23.07 -2.31 0.23
CA GLY A 2 -22.64 -0.96 0.61
C GLY A 2 -21.31 -0.56 -0.02
N LYS A 3 -21.06 0.74 -0.18
CA LYS A 3 -19.76 1.29 -0.61
C LYS A 3 -18.91 1.56 0.63
N LEU A 4 -17.67 1.06 0.67
CA LEU A 4 -16.78 1.26 1.82
C LEU A 4 -16.15 2.66 1.84
N LEU A 5 -15.72 3.16 0.67
CA LEU A 5 -14.99 4.42 0.59
C LEU A 5 -15.73 5.61 1.26
N PRO A 6 -17.04 5.84 1.04
CA PRO A 6 -17.77 6.91 1.74
C PRO A 6 -17.74 6.83 3.28
N VAL A 7 -17.54 5.64 3.84
CA VAL A 7 -17.40 5.45 5.29
C VAL A 7 -16.00 5.82 5.77
N LEU A 8 -14.97 5.61 4.94
CA LEU A 8 -13.57 5.86 5.29
C LEU A 8 -13.15 7.33 5.12
N LYS A 9 -13.84 8.08 4.26
CA LYS A 9 -13.51 9.49 3.97
C LYS A 9 -13.41 10.30 5.26
N ASP A 10 -12.28 10.99 5.43
CA ASP A 10 -11.95 11.82 6.60
C ASP A 10 -12.00 11.08 7.95
N ARG A 11 -12.04 9.74 7.95
CA ARG A 11 -12.05 8.89 9.17
C ARG A 11 -10.86 7.94 9.25
N ALA A 12 -10.16 7.72 8.15
CA ALA A 12 -8.97 6.89 8.09
C ALA A 12 -7.88 7.57 7.26
N GLU A 13 -6.65 7.56 7.76
CA GLU A 13 -5.47 8.07 7.04
C GLU A 13 -5.05 7.09 5.93
N ILE A 14 -5.15 5.79 6.21
CA ILE A 14 -4.62 4.71 5.37
C ILE A 14 -5.65 3.59 5.24
N TYR A 15 -5.82 3.08 4.02
CA TYR A 15 -6.42 1.78 3.73
C TYR A 15 -5.34 0.84 3.19
N LEU A 16 -5.05 -0.22 3.96
CA LEU A 16 -4.06 -1.24 3.63
C LEU A 16 -4.76 -2.52 3.21
N ALA A 17 -4.48 -3.00 2.00
CA ALA A 17 -5.05 -4.21 1.44
C ALA A 17 -3.99 -5.26 1.08
N GLY A 18 -4.43 -6.50 0.90
CA GLY A 18 -3.67 -7.59 0.28
C GLY A 18 -4.42 -8.10 -0.95
N HIS A 19 -4.59 -9.42 -1.05
CA HIS A 19 -5.20 -10.15 -2.18
C HIS A 19 -4.38 -10.14 -3.47
N ASP A 20 -4.01 -8.96 -3.98
CA ASP A 20 -3.08 -8.88 -5.10
C ASP A 20 -1.66 -9.10 -4.61
N HIS A 21 -0.99 -10.11 -5.15
CA HIS A 21 0.33 -10.55 -4.69
C HIS A 21 1.45 -9.68 -5.28
N ASP A 22 1.41 -8.40 -4.96
CA ASP A 22 2.34 -7.36 -5.36
C ASP A 22 2.39 -6.26 -4.29
N LEU A 23 3.12 -5.17 -4.58
CA LEU A 23 3.17 -3.98 -3.74
C LEU A 23 2.73 -2.76 -4.53
N GLN A 24 1.83 -1.96 -3.95
CA GLN A 24 1.31 -0.76 -4.59
C GLN A 24 1.12 0.38 -3.57
N HIS A 25 1.28 1.61 -4.07
CA HIS A 25 0.78 2.84 -3.46
C HIS A 25 0.00 3.59 -4.54
N LEU A 26 -1.27 3.90 -4.26
CA LEU A 26 -2.14 4.62 -5.19
C LEU A 26 -2.43 6.03 -4.66
N LYS A 27 -2.73 6.95 -5.58
CA LYS A 27 -3.24 8.30 -5.26
C LYS A 27 -4.43 8.17 -4.31
N GLY A 28 -4.37 8.91 -3.20
CA GLY A 28 -5.44 8.92 -2.21
C GLY A 28 -6.73 9.56 -2.70
N GLU A 29 -7.84 9.23 -2.06
CA GLU A 29 -9.17 9.83 -2.32
C GLU A 29 -9.89 10.09 -0.99
N GLY A 30 -10.41 11.31 -0.81
CA GLY A 30 -11.17 11.70 0.38
C GLY A 30 -10.39 11.57 1.69
N GLY A 31 -9.12 12.00 1.68
CA GLY A 31 -8.23 11.94 2.83
C GLY A 31 -7.57 10.59 3.09
N VAL A 32 -7.92 9.55 2.33
CA VAL A 32 -7.40 8.18 2.55
C VAL A 32 -6.30 7.85 1.55
N GLN A 33 -5.13 7.43 2.04
CA GLN A 33 -4.06 6.83 1.24
C GLN A 33 -4.33 5.33 1.01
N PHE A 34 -4.04 4.81 -0.18
CA PHE A 34 -4.30 3.41 -0.52
C PHE A 34 -3.00 2.63 -0.79
N PHE A 35 -2.84 1.50 -0.10
CA PHE A 35 -1.71 0.60 -0.29
C PHE A 35 -2.14 -0.84 -0.53
N VAL A 36 -1.38 -1.55 -1.36
CA VAL A 36 -1.41 -3.01 -1.46
C VAL A 36 -0.09 -3.53 -0.89
N SER A 37 -0.18 -4.42 0.09
CA SER A 37 0.94 -5.12 0.74
C SER A 37 0.72 -6.63 0.66
N GLY A 38 0.55 -7.14 -0.56
CA GLY A 38 0.18 -8.55 -0.78
C GLY A 38 1.33 -9.45 -1.21
N GLY A 39 2.55 -8.91 -1.38
CA GLY A 39 3.78 -9.66 -1.67
C GLY A 39 4.31 -10.54 -0.53
N GLY A 40 3.46 -11.06 0.36
CA GLY A 40 3.88 -11.70 1.62
C GLY A 40 4.44 -13.13 1.49
N GLY A 41 4.44 -13.75 0.31
CA GLY A 41 5.04 -15.08 0.10
C GLY A 41 4.33 -16.00 -0.90
N ALA A 42 3.10 -15.68 -1.28
CA ALA A 42 2.44 -16.38 -2.39
C ALA A 42 2.98 -15.92 -3.75
N LYS A 43 2.79 -16.72 -4.81
CA LYS A 43 3.31 -16.42 -6.16
C LYS A 43 2.95 -14.99 -6.58
N ILE A 44 3.97 -14.21 -6.92
CA ILE A 44 3.84 -12.81 -7.33
C ILE A 44 3.00 -12.69 -8.61
N ARG A 45 2.12 -11.68 -8.62
CA ARG A 45 1.34 -11.28 -9.80
C ARG A 45 2.06 -10.15 -10.53
N PRO A 46 2.13 -10.19 -11.88
CA PRO A 46 2.68 -9.07 -12.63
C PRO A 46 1.75 -7.87 -12.52
N ILE A 47 2.32 -6.70 -12.19
CA ILE A 47 1.63 -5.43 -12.15
C ILE A 47 2.30 -4.43 -13.08
N GLN A 48 1.48 -3.59 -13.71
CA GLN A 48 1.91 -2.42 -14.47
C GLN A 48 1.33 -1.17 -13.81
N PRO A 49 2.08 -0.05 -13.72
CA PRO A 49 1.55 1.20 -13.22
C PRO A 49 0.33 1.65 -14.03
N VAL A 50 -0.70 2.14 -13.34
CA VAL A 50 -1.87 2.79 -13.94
C VAL A 50 -1.85 4.29 -13.61
N GLU A 51 -2.75 5.07 -14.18
CA GLU A 51 -2.81 6.54 -13.98
C GLU A 51 -2.83 6.98 -12.49
N ARG A 52 -3.44 6.16 -11.64
CA ARG A 52 -3.51 6.40 -10.19
C ARG A 52 -2.35 5.83 -9.39
N SER A 53 -1.42 5.10 -10.00
CA SER A 53 -0.28 4.52 -9.30
C SER A 53 0.74 5.61 -8.95
N LEU A 54 1.14 5.63 -7.69
CA LEU A 54 2.33 6.35 -7.21
C LEU A 54 3.53 5.39 -7.13
N PHE A 55 3.25 4.12 -6.80
CA PHE A 55 4.21 3.02 -6.83
C PHE A 55 3.48 1.72 -7.21
N ALA A 56 4.13 0.86 -7.99
CA ALA A 56 3.66 -0.48 -8.30
C ALA A 56 4.86 -1.40 -8.59
N LYS A 57 4.97 -2.53 -7.88
CA LYS A 57 6.08 -3.45 -8.04
C LYS A 57 5.65 -4.90 -7.87
N SER A 58 5.99 -5.72 -8.85
CA SER A 58 5.85 -7.18 -8.82
C SER A 58 6.97 -7.77 -7.95
N ALA A 59 6.84 -7.68 -6.62
CA ALA A 59 7.88 -8.12 -5.70
C ALA A 59 7.32 -8.69 -4.40
N TYR A 60 8.11 -9.57 -3.77
CA TYR A 60 7.90 -9.94 -2.38
C TYR A 60 8.26 -8.77 -1.46
N GLY A 61 7.55 -8.65 -0.35
CA GLY A 61 7.78 -7.59 0.62
C GLY A 61 6.62 -7.38 1.58
N PHE A 62 6.72 -6.31 2.36
CA PHE A 62 5.76 -5.95 3.40
C PHE A 62 5.76 -4.43 3.64
N THR A 63 4.73 -3.93 4.29
CA THR A 63 4.62 -2.52 4.70
C THR A 63 4.94 -2.39 6.18
N VAL A 64 5.87 -1.50 6.52
CA VAL A 64 6.13 -1.06 7.90
C VAL A 64 5.35 0.23 8.13
N LEU A 65 4.60 0.28 9.23
CA LEU A 65 3.94 1.48 9.73
C LEU A 65 4.57 1.84 11.08
N GLU A 66 4.98 3.10 11.22
CA GLU A 66 5.49 3.62 12.50
C GLU A 66 4.67 4.86 12.86
N ALA A 67 4.16 4.89 14.08
CA ALA A 67 3.29 5.97 14.54
C ALA A 67 3.79 6.53 15.87
N ASP A 68 3.77 7.85 15.97
CA ASP A 68 3.93 8.58 17.22
C ASP A 68 2.87 9.68 17.33
N ALA A 69 2.92 10.50 18.38
CA ALA A 69 1.92 11.55 18.62
C ALA A 69 1.90 12.67 17.57
N LYS A 70 2.91 12.76 16.71
CA LYS A 70 3.10 13.81 15.69
C LYS A 70 2.91 13.29 14.27
N GLN A 71 3.22 12.02 14.01
CA GLN A 71 3.25 11.48 12.66
C GLN A 71 2.93 10.00 12.57
N LEU A 72 2.45 9.61 11.39
CA LEU A 72 2.37 8.23 10.91
C LEU A 72 3.26 8.14 9.66
N SER A 73 4.31 7.33 9.72
CA SER A 73 5.19 7.04 8.58
C SER A 73 4.91 5.63 8.04
N TYR A 74 5.22 5.43 6.76
CA TYR A 74 5.06 4.16 6.07
C TYR A 74 6.25 3.87 5.17
N ARG A 75 6.66 2.61 5.09
CA ARG A 75 7.72 2.13 4.19
C ARG A 75 7.32 0.78 3.60
N GLN A 76 7.33 0.66 2.28
CA GLN A 76 7.18 -0.65 1.62
C GLN A 76 8.57 -1.25 1.39
N LEU A 77 8.91 -2.22 2.23
CA LEU A 77 10.17 -2.97 2.10
C LEU A 77 9.93 -4.13 1.16
N ASN A 78 10.66 -4.15 0.06
CA ASN A 78 10.71 -5.29 -0.84
C ASN A 78 12.11 -5.82 -0.91
N ASP A 79 12.22 -7.14 -1.09
CA ASP A 79 13.50 -7.76 -1.22
C ASP A 79 14.03 -7.52 -2.64
N ALA A 80 14.75 -6.42 -2.81
CA ALA A 80 15.73 -6.27 -3.87
C ALA A 80 17.14 -6.67 -3.39
N SER A 81 17.24 -7.34 -2.23
CA SER A 81 18.34 -7.30 -1.24
C SER A 81 18.49 -5.91 -0.60
N MET A 82 18.51 -5.85 0.74
CA MET A 82 18.86 -4.71 1.60
C MET A 82 19.50 -3.52 0.85
N GLN A 83 18.70 -2.55 0.41
CA GLN A 83 19.21 -1.22 0.09
C GLN A 83 18.39 -0.20 0.86
N GLN A 84 19.05 0.27 1.92
CA GLN A 84 18.71 1.48 2.62
C GLN A 84 18.67 2.61 1.60
N VAL A 85 17.54 3.33 1.57
CA VAL A 85 17.48 4.73 1.20
C VAL A 85 16.84 5.46 2.36
#